data_AF-A0A5E4K2V6-F1
#
_entry.id   AF-A0A5E4K2V6-F1
#
_cell.length_a   1.000
_cell.length_b   1.000
_cell.length_c   1.000
_cell.angle_alpha   90.00
_cell.angle_beta   90.00
_cell.angle_gamma   90.00
#
_symmetry.space_group_name_H-M   'P 1'
#
loop_
_entity.id
_entity.type
_entity.pdbx_description
1 polymer ?
#
loop_
_entity_poly.entity_id
_entity_poly.type
_entity_poly.pdbx_seq_one_letter_code
_entity_poly.pdbx_strand_id
1 'polypeptide(L)'
;MKKPSKTDAGKQIKEFFDDLENKTILDIRKMKKLAMNCNVQLNELRKKFCKRCYFPLWDSKIRIKKGIKTIECKNCGKVNRWKIKTS
;
A
#
# COMPACT_ATOMS: atom_id res chain seq x y z
N MET A 1 -17.29 0.60 -19.48
CA MET A 1 -15.97 -0.04 -19.26
C MET A 1 -16.20 -1.44 -18.70
N LYS A 2 -15.68 -2.48 -19.36
CA LYS A 2 -15.73 -3.85 -18.83
C LYS A 2 -14.90 -3.91 -17.54
N LYS A 3 -15.48 -4.44 -16.47
CA LYS A 3 -14.78 -4.68 -15.21
C LYS A 3 -13.70 -5.74 -15.47
N PRO A 4 -12.41 -5.46 -15.19
CA PRO A 4 -11.37 -6.46 -15.35
C PRO A 4 -11.66 -7.65 -14.43
N SER A 5 -11.28 -8.85 -14.87
CA SER A 5 -11.42 -10.05 -14.04
C SER A 5 -10.66 -9.88 -12.72
N LYS A 6 -11.08 -10.59 -11.68
CA LYS A 6 -10.41 -10.53 -10.36
C LYS A 6 -8.92 -10.87 -10.46
N THR A 7 -8.58 -11.81 -11.34
CA THR A 7 -7.20 -12.27 -11.57
C THR A 7 -6.36 -11.20 -12.27
N ASP A 8 -6.89 -10.59 -13.32
CA ASP A 8 -6.17 -9.56 -14.09
C ASP A 8 -5.97 -8.29 -13.27
N ALA A 9 -7.00 -7.87 -12.54
CA ALA A 9 -6.90 -6.77 -11.59
C ALA A 9 -5.84 -7.06 -10.52
N GLY A 10 -5.77 -8.30 -10.03
CA GLY A 10 -4.76 -8.73 -9.07
C GLY A 10 -3.33 -8.60 -9.59
N LYS A 11 -3.08 -9.00 -10.84
CA LYS A 11 -1.76 -8.84 -11.50
C LYS A 11 -1.39 -7.38 -11.68
N GLN A 12 -2.30 -6.60 -12.25
CA GLN A 12 -2.10 -5.16 -12.48
C GLN A 12 -1.78 -4.41 -11.18
N ILE A 13 -2.47 -4.73 -10.09
CA ILE A 13 -2.23 -4.12 -8.79
C ILE A 13 -0.84 -4.51 -8.26
N LYS A 14 -0.43 -5.79 -8.37
CA LYS A 14 0.90 -6.22 -7.91
C LYS A 14 2.00 -5.50 -8.67
N GLU A 15 1.95 -5.52 -10.00
CA GLU A 15 2.91 -4.83 -10.88
C GLU A 15 2.98 -3.33 -10.56
N PHE A 16 1.82 -2.68 -10.34
CA PHE A 16 1.78 -1.28 -9.96
C PHE A 16 2.50 -0.99 -8.63
N PHE A 17 2.37 -1.88 -7.65
CA PHE A 17 2.95 -1.69 -6.32
C PHE A 17 4.42 -2.16 -6.22
N ASP A 18 5.00 -2.73 -7.28
CA ASP A 18 6.42 -3.11 -7.31
C ASP A 18 7.33 -1.92 -7.64
N ASP A 19 6.87 -0.97 -8.45
CA ASP A 19 7.51 0.33 -8.65
C ASP A 19 6.69 1.44 -7.98
N LEU A 20 7.01 1.78 -6.73
CA LEU A 20 6.30 2.79 -5.94
C LEU A 20 6.97 4.16 -5.90
N GLU A 21 8.24 4.24 -6.30
CA GLU A 21 9.04 5.47 -6.21
C GLU A 21 8.46 6.55 -7.13
N ASN A 22 7.97 6.15 -8.30
CA ASN A 22 7.43 7.03 -9.33
C ASN A 22 5.91 7.27 -9.22
N LYS A 23 5.23 6.72 -8.21
CA LYS A 23 3.75 6.75 -8.15
C LYS A 23 3.24 7.89 -7.31
N THR A 24 2.21 8.58 -7.83
CA THR A 24 1.55 9.66 -7.11
C THR A 24 0.47 9.16 -6.15
N ILE A 25 0.06 10.03 -5.23
CA ILE A 25 -1.07 9.81 -4.31
C ILE A 25 -2.35 9.43 -5.08
N LEU A 26 -2.58 10.06 -6.23
CA LEU A 26 -3.76 9.83 -7.06
C LEU A 26 -3.77 8.43 -7.66
N ASP A 27 -2.61 7.94 -8.09
CA ASP A 27 -2.48 6.62 -8.70
C ASP A 27 -2.70 5.51 -7.66
N ILE A 28 -2.14 5.66 -6.47
CA ILE A 28 -2.40 4.73 -5.35
C ILE A 28 -3.89 4.72 -5.00
N ARG A 29 -4.55 5.88 -5.02
CA ARG A 29 -6.00 5.97 -4.76
C ARG A 29 -6.81 5.26 -5.86
N LYS A 30 -6.44 5.42 -7.13
CA LYS A 30 -7.06 4.71 -8.27
C LYS A 30 -6.88 3.19 -8.12
N MET A 31 -5.68 2.72 -7.80
CA MET A 31 -5.38 1.30 -7.64
C MET A 31 -6.08 0.68 -6.43
N LYS A 32 -6.16 1.40 -5.30
CA LYS A 32 -6.99 0.96 -4.16
C LYS A 32 -8.46 0.85 -4.55
N LYS A 33 -9.00 1.82 -5.29
CA LYS A 33 -10.40 1.78 -5.75
C LYS A 33 -10.63 0.60 -6.69
N LEU A 34 -9.69 0.32 -7.60
CA LEU A 34 -9.72 -0.86 -8.45
C LEU A 34 -9.74 -2.15 -7.62
N ALA A 35 -8.87 -2.26 -6.62
CA ALA A 35 -8.82 -3.41 -5.71
C ALA A 35 -10.16 -3.64 -5.00
N MET A 36 -10.77 -2.56 -4.47
CA MET A 36 -12.07 -2.61 -3.81
C MET A 36 -13.18 -3.02 -4.78
N ASN A 37 -13.21 -2.44 -5.99
CA ASN A 37 -14.21 -2.76 -7.01
C ASN A 37 -14.13 -4.24 -7.44
N CYS A 38 -12.91 -4.78 -7.61
CA CYS A 38 -12.68 -6.15 -8.05
C CYS A 38 -12.61 -7.16 -6.89
N ASN A 39 -12.87 -6.73 -5.65
CA ASN A 39 -12.80 -7.56 -4.44
C ASN A 39 -11.45 -8.29 -4.30
N VAL A 40 -10.36 -7.58 -4.60
CA VAL A 40 -8.97 -8.01 -4.48
C VAL A 40 -8.41 -7.49 -3.16
N GLN A 41 -7.91 -8.39 -2.32
CA GLN A 41 -7.29 -8.02 -1.05
C GLN A 41 -5.85 -7.53 -1.28
N LEU A 42 -5.52 -6.37 -0.72
CA LEU A 42 -4.19 -5.76 -0.85
C LEU A 42 -3.14 -6.37 0.09
N ASN A 43 -3.53 -7.03 1.19
CA ASN A 43 -2.63 -7.71 2.13
C ASN A 43 -1.34 -6.91 2.45
N GLU A 44 -0.17 -7.45 2.12
CA GLU A 44 1.14 -6.81 2.33
C GLU A 44 1.31 -5.51 1.53
N LEU A 45 0.70 -5.40 0.35
CA LEU A 45 0.73 -4.17 -0.47
C LEU A 45 0.10 -2.99 0.29
N ARG A 46 -0.86 -3.26 1.19
CA ARG A 46 -1.47 -2.20 2.02
C ARG A 46 -0.47 -1.53 2.96
N LYS A 47 0.65 -2.18 3.28
CA LYS A 47 1.72 -1.64 4.13
C LYS A 47 2.67 -0.70 3.37
N LYS A 48 2.68 -0.76 2.04
CA LYS A 48 3.59 0.05 1.20
C LYS A 48 3.16 1.52 1.05
N PHE A 49 1.94 1.87 1.47
CA PHE A 49 1.42 3.25 1.39
C PHE A 49 0.63 3.66 2.64
N CYS A 50 0.53 4.97 2.87
CA CYS A 50 -0.13 5.53 4.05
C CYS A 50 -1.64 5.21 4.04
N LYS A 51 -2.17 4.77 5.19
CA LYS A 51 -3.60 4.46 5.31
C LYS A 51 -4.52 5.67 5.15
N ARG A 52 -4.01 6.86 5.49
CA ARG A 52 -4.76 8.12 5.52
C ARG A 52 -4.67 8.87 4.19
N CYS A 53 -3.47 9.28 3.80
CA CYS A 53 -3.25 10.16 2.64
C CYS A 53 -2.81 9.44 1.38
N TYR A 54 -2.70 8.10 1.38
CA TYR A 54 -2.23 7.30 0.23
C TYR A 54 -0.81 7.61 -0.24
N PHE A 55 -0.03 8.35 0.54
CA PHE A 55 1.35 8.64 0.21
C PHE A 55 2.20 7.35 0.20
N PRO A 56 3.07 7.16 -0.81
CA PRO A 56 4.02 6.05 -0.84
C PRO A 56 4.94 6.08 0.40
N LEU A 57 5.14 4.95 1.08
CA LEU A 57 5.96 4.91 2.30
C LEU A 57 7.43 4.50 2.04
N TRP A 58 7.93 4.59 0.81
CA TRP A 58 9.29 4.15 0.44
C TRP A 58 10.37 4.93 1.20
N ASP A 59 10.23 6.26 1.28
CA ASP A 59 11.17 7.14 1.99
C ASP A 59 10.71 7.48 3.43
N SER A 60 9.80 6.70 4.02
CA SER A 60 9.28 7.03 5.36
C SER A 60 10.21 6.57 6.48
N LYS A 61 10.19 7.27 7.64
CA LYS A 61 10.99 6.88 8.81
C LYS A 61 10.48 5.55 9.37
N ILE A 62 11.31 4.51 9.31
CA ILE A 62 11.01 3.17 9.80
C ILE A 62 11.68 2.97 11.16
N ARG A 63 10.91 2.51 12.15
CA ARG A 63 11.40 2.06 13.45
C ARG A 63 10.87 0.66 13.74
N ILE A 64 11.75 -0.27 14.08
CA ILE A 64 11.38 -1.61 14.53
C ILE A 64 11.70 -1.72 16.02
N LYS A 65 10.70 -2.02 16.85
CA LYS A 65 10.88 -2.21 18.29
C LYS A 65 9.92 -3.29 18.80
N LYS A 66 10.42 -4.25 19.59
CA LYS A 66 9.63 -5.34 20.20
C LYS A 66 8.72 -6.06 19.18
N GLY A 67 9.26 -6.40 17.99
CA GLY A 67 8.50 -7.07 16.93
C GLY A 67 7.45 -6.22 16.20
N ILE A 68 7.41 -4.90 16.44
CA ILE A 68 6.49 -3.97 15.79
C ILE A 68 7.26 -3.05 14.86
N LYS A 69 6.95 -3.09 13.56
CA LYS A 69 7.39 -2.11 12.57
C LYS A 69 6.46 -0.90 12.62
N THR A 70 7.03 0.24 12.94
CA THR A 70 6.36 1.54 12.96
C THR A 70 6.91 2.38 11.81
N ILE A 71 6.03 2.93 10.99
CA ILE A 71 6.36 3.77 9.84
C ILE A 71 5.62 5.09 9.98
N GLU A 72 6.35 6.18 10.09
CA GLU A 72 5.78 7.52 10.15
C GLU A 72 5.71 8.13 8.75
N CYS A 73 4.49 8.48 8.32
CA CYS A 73 4.29 9.07 7.01
C CYS A 73 4.81 10.50 6.97
N LYS A 74 5.84 10.76 6.15
CA LYS A 74 6.41 12.11 5.95
C LYS A 74 5.39 13.16 5.50
N ASN A 75 4.39 12.76 4.72
CA ASN A 75 3.39 13.69 4.18
C ASN A 75 2.30 14.14 5.19
N CYS A 76 1.86 13.27 6.11
CA CYS A 76 0.72 13.59 6.99
C CYS A 76 0.95 13.31 8.48
N GLY A 77 2.17 12.91 8.86
CA GLY A 77 2.54 12.56 10.24
C GLY A 77 1.86 11.30 10.78
N LYS A 78 1.02 10.60 9.98
CA LYS A 78 0.30 9.42 10.47
C LYS A 78 1.29 8.28 10.70
N VAL A 79 1.28 7.77 11.92
CA VAL A 79 2.04 6.59 12.33
C VAL A 79 1.30 5.32 11.94
N ASN A 80 1.91 4.51 11.07
CA ASN A 80 1.42 3.20 10.68
C ASN A 80 2.20 2.13 11.45
N ARG A 81 1.50 1.18 12.11
CA ARG A 81 2.13 0.13 12.91
C ARG A 81 1.72 -1.25 12.40
N TRP A 82 2.68 -2.15 12.35
CA TRP A 82 2.51 -3.52 11.85
C TRP A 82 3.30 -4.46 12.75
N LYS A 83 2.68 -5.56 13.19
CA LYS A 83 3.44 -6.66 13.80
C LYS A 83 4.23 -7.37 12.70
N ILE A 84 5.52 -7.55 12.92
CA ILE A 84 6.33 -8.46 12.12
C ILE A 84 6.08 -9.83 12.73
N LYS A 85 5.58 -10.79 11.95
CA LYS A 85 5.60 -12.18 12.38
C LYS A 85 7.05 -12.64 12.27
N THR A 86 7.72 -12.79 13.40
CA THR A 86 8.92 -13.63 13.49
C THR A 86 8.44 -15.06 13.38
N SER A 87 8.81 -15.72 12.27
CA SER A 87 8.73 -17.17 12.09
C SER A 87 9.68 -17.88 13.04
#